data_AF-A0A973ZB12-F1
#
_entry.id   AF-A0A973ZB12-F1
#
_cell.length_a   1.000
_cell.length_b   1.000
_cell.length_c   1.000
_cell.angle_alpha   90.00
_cell.angle_beta   90.00
_cell.angle_gamma   90.00
#
_symmetry.space_group_name_H-M   'P 1'
#
loop_
_entity.id
_entity.type
_entity.pdbx_description
1 polymer ?
#
loop_
_entity_poly.entity_id
_entity_poly.type
_entity_poly.pdbx_seq_one_letter_code
_entity_poly.pdbx_strand_id
1 'polypeptide(L)'
;RAQSPALRAVRALVSAFVGAARPAQRAALAQVSGIGFKYPAPRGAHRLTGTRVPDVALESGRLYEALRGGRFVLITPRDSEPYENEGPRKEWVTVERWASDRRTTVLVRPDGYVAWAAEAPDAAAVEAALAAHLGG
;
A
#
# COMPACT_ATOMS: atom_id res chain seq x y z
N ARG A 1 9.17 -47.27 -35.86
CA ARG A 1 9.09 -47.16 -34.37
C ARG A 1 10.32 -46.38 -33.92
N ALA A 2 10.21 -45.08 -33.63
CA ALA A 2 11.21 -44.28 -32.89
C ALA A 2 10.66 -42.85 -32.71
N GLN A 3 9.63 -42.68 -31.88
CA GLN A 3 9.22 -41.34 -31.46
C GLN A 3 10.15 -40.90 -30.33
N SER A 4 11.13 -40.06 -30.66
CA SER A 4 12.20 -39.70 -29.74
C SER A 4 11.64 -38.91 -28.54
N PRO A 5 11.87 -39.39 -27.30
CA PRO A 5 11.46 -38.69 -26.07
C PRO A 5 12.18 -37.34 -25.91
N ALA A 6 13.32 -37.16 -26.58
CA ALA A 6 14.09 -35.93 -26.60
C ALA A 6 13.30 -34.72 -27.17
N LEU A 7 12.51 -34.93 -28.22
CA LEU A 7 11.68 -33.85 -28.81
C LEU A 7 10.54 -33.40 -27.88
N ARG A 8 10.06 -34.30 -27.00
CA ARG A 8 9.04 -33.95 -25.98
C ARG A 8 9.64 -33.20 -24.79
N ALA A 9 10.86 -33.54 -24.38
CA ALA A 9 11.56 -32.83 -23.31
C ALA A 9 11.88 -31.37 -23.69
N VAL A 10 12.30 -31.13 -24.94
CA VAL A 10 12.57 -29.77 -25.44
C VAL A 10 11.28 -28.94 -25.50
N ARG A 11 10.16 -29.54 -25.90
CA ARG A 11 8.86 -28.84 -25.96
C ARG A 11 8.31 -28.50 -24.57
N ALA A 12 8.57 -29.33 -23.57
CA ALA A 12 8.20 -29.05 -22.17
C ALA A 12 9.00 -27.88 -21.58
N LEU A 13 10.31 -27.79 -21.90
CA LEU A 13 11.17 -26.70 -21.43
C LEU A 13 10.81 -25.34 -22.05
N VAL A 14 10.48 -25.30 -23.35
CA VAL A 14 10.01 -24.06 -24.00
C VAL A 14 8.66 -23.60 -23.42
N SER A 15 7.77 -24.52 -23.08
CA SER A 15 6.46 -24.21 -22.49
C SER A 15 6.59 -23.66 -21.06
N ALA A 16 7.55 -24.18 -20.28
CA ALA A 16 7.85 -23.70 -18.93
C ALA A 16 8.48 -22.30 -18.95
N PHE A 17 9.33 -21.99 -19.93
CA PHE A 17 9.96 -20.66 -20.06
C PHE A 17 8.98 -19.59 -20.55
N VAL A 18 8.02 -19.93 -21.44
CA VAL A 18 6.97 -18.99 -21.86
C VAL A 18 5.95 -18.72 -20.73
N GLY A 19 5.77 -19.66 -19.80
CA GLY A 19 4.99 -19.45 -18.57
C GLY A 19 5.67 -18.53 -17.55
N ALA A 20 7.02 -18.50 -17.54
CA ALA A 20 7.82 -17.68 -16.64
C ALA A 20 8.06 -16.25 -17.13
N ALA A 21 7.77 -15.94 -18.41
CA ALA A 21 8.05 -14.64 -19.02
C ALA A 21 6.89 -13.62 -18.95
N ARG A 22 5.72 -13.97 -18.39
CA ARG A 22 4.58 -13.04 -18.23
C ARG A 22 4.59 -12.12 -17.00
N PRO A 23 5.29 -12.42 -15.88
CA PRO A 23 5.42 -11.47 -14.77
C PRO A 23 6.49 -10.41 -15.04
N ALA A 24 7.54 -10.74 -15.81
CA ALA A 24 8.74 -9.90 -15.91
C ALA A 24 8.57 -8.67 -16.82
N GLN A 25 7.68 -8.71 -17.83
CA GLN A 25 7.48 -7.56 -18.72
C GLN A 25 6.48 -6.52 -18.20
N ARG A 26 5.63 -6.86 -17.21
CA ARG A 26 4.69 -5.89 -16.60
C ARG A 26 5.35 -4.98 -15.57
N ALA A 27 6.54 -5.33 -15.09
CA ALA A 27 7.29 -4.57 -14.09
C ALA A 27 7.97 -3.31 -14.66
N ALA A 28 8.19 -3.23 -15.98
CA ALA A 28 8.96 -2.15 -16.58
C ALA A 28 8.12 -0.97 -17.14
N LEU A 29 6.83 -1.18 -17.43
CA LEU A 29 5.99 -0.16 -18.09
C LEU A 29 5.00 0.57 -17.17
N ALA A 30 4.73 0.05 -15.96
CA ALA A 30 3.85 0.70 -14.99
C ALA A 30 4.50 1.89 -14.25
N GLN A 31 5.81 2.10 -14.44
CA GLN A 31 6.53 3.26 -13.88
C GLN A 31 6.16 4.58 -14.57
N VAL A 32 5.40 4.57 -15.67
CA VAL A 32 5.22 5.77 -16.51
C VAL A 32 3.80 6.35 -16.52
N SER A 33 2.75 5.64 -16.06
CA SER A 33 1.36 6.13 -16.27
C SER A 33 0.43 6.26 -15.06
N GLY A 34 0.90 6.04 -13.82
CA GLY A 34 0.26 6.60 -12.62
C GLY A 34 -1.23 6.26 -12.37
N ILE A 35 -1.78 5.16 -12.90
CA ILE A 35 -3.19 4.82 -12.68
C ILE A 35 -3.35 3.31 -12.45
N GLY A 36 -3.76 2.96 -11.22
CA GLY A 36 -4.53 1.75 -10.93
C GLY A 36 -3.77 0.43 -10.84
N PHE A 37 -2.94 0.24 -9.81
CA PHE A 37 -2.48 -1.10 -9.42
C PHE A 37 -2.45 -1.22 -7.90
N LYS A 38 -3.01 -2.32 -7.38
CA LYS A 38 -2.85 -2.74 -5.98
C LYS A 38 -1.36 -2.67 -5.66
N TYR A 39 -0.96 -1.73 -4.80
CA TYR A 39 0.43 -1.54 -4.45
C TYR A 39 0.94 -2.80 -3.75
N PRO A 40 2.09 -3.36 -4.17
CA PRO A 40 2.58 -4.60 -3.61
C PRO A 40 2.83 -4.41 -2.11
N ALA A 41 2.08 -5.14 -1.30
CA ALA A 41 2.27 -5.21 0.13
C ALA A 41 3.47 -6.14 0.41
N PRO A 42 4.52 -5.70 1.14
CA PRO A 42 5.63 -6.57 1.52
C PRO A 42 5.16 -7.84 2.23
N ARG A 43 5.98 -8.91 2.22
CA ARG A 43 5.68 -10.10 3.03
C ARG A 43 5.54 -9.69 4.50
N GLY A 44 4.43 -10.06 5.15
CA GLY A 44 4.11 -9.67 6.53
C GLY A 44 3.38 -8.33 6.66
N ALA A 45 3.09 -7.63 5.57
CA ALA A 45 2.30 -6.41 5.61
C ALA A 45 0.84 -6.69 6.01
N HIS A 46 0.23 -5.70 6.66
CA HIS A 46 -1.16 -5.79 7.08
C HIS A 46 -2.11 -6.01 5.89
N ARG A 47 -3.18 -6.78 6.11
CA ARG A 47 -4.15 -7.18 5.06
C ARG A 47 -4.81 -6.01 4.32
N LEU A 48 -4.85 -4.84 4.94
CA LEU A 48 -5.42 -3.62 4.35
C LEU A 48 -4.45 -2.93 3.38
N THR A 49 -3.14 -3.19 3.46
CA THR A 49 -2.14 -2.54 2.62
C THR A 49 -2.42 -2.80 1.14
N GLY A 50 -2.40 -1.73 0.34
CA GLY A 50 -2.70 -1.75 -1.10
C GLY A 50 -4.19 -1.83 -1.44
N THR A 51 -5.09 -1.85 -0.46
CA THR A 51 -6.55 -1.84 -0.72
C THR A 51 -7.09 -0.42 -0.83
N ARG A 52 -8.19 -0.24 -1.59
CA ARG A 52 -8.91 1.04 -1.62
C ARG A 52 -9.69 1.21 -0.33
N VAL A 53 -9.54 2.35 0.32
CA VAL A 53 -10.33 2.68 1.53
C VAL A 53 -11.69 3.23 1.09
N PRO A 54 -12.81 2.69 1.60
CA PRO A 54 -14.12 3.32 1.39
C PRO A 54 -14.18 4.69 2.07
N ASP A 55 -15.18 5.50 1.75
CA ASP A 55 -15.38 6.77 2.46
C ASP A 55 -15.85 6.50 3.90
N VAL A 56 -14.93 6.66 4.85
CA VAL A 56 -15.10 6.31 6.26
C VAL A 56 -15.23 7.58 7.10
N ALA A 57 -15.96 7.47 8.22
CA ALA A 57 -16.09 8.55 9.19
C ALA A 57 -14.83 8.69 10.05
N LEU A 58 -14.38 9.94 10.18
CA LEU A 58 -13.29 10.41 11.01
C LEU A 58 -13.88 11.33 12.09
N GLU A 59 -13.15 11.59 13.18
CA GLU A 59 -13.62 12.55 14.19
C GLU A 59 -13.87 13.96 13.63
N SER A 60 -13.11 14.35 12.61
CA SER A 60 -13.16 15.66 11.96
C SER A 60 -14.13 15.73 10.77
N GLY A 61 -14.70 14.60 10.32
CA GLY A 61 -15.52 14.55 9.10
C GLY A 61 -15.39 13.23 8.35
N ARG A 62 -15.18 13.28 7.02
CA ARG A 62 -15.01 12.09 6.18
C ARG A 62 -13.63 11.97 5.56
N LEU A 63 -13.18 10.74 5.33
CA LEU A 63 -11.90 10.48 4.68
C LEU A 63 -11.77 11.19 3.34
N TYR A 64 -12.81 11.17 2.51
CA TYR A 64 -12.72 11.79 1.20
C TYR A 64 -12.63 13.31 1.26
N GLU A 65 -13.05 13.94 2.37
CA GLU A 65 -12.85 15.37 2.60
C GLU A 65 -11.39 15.65 3.00
N ALA A 66 -10.83 14.84 3.91
CA ALA A 66 -9.43 14.93 4.31
C ALA A 66 -8.46 14.73 3.11
N LEU A 67 -8.81 13.84 2.17
CA LEU A 67 -8.03 13.56 0.96
C LEU A 67 -8.06 14.68 -0.08
N ARG A 68 -9.02 15.62 -0.03
CA ARG A 68 -9.08 16.75 -0.99
C ARG A 68 -7.84 17.63 -0.98
N GLY A 69 -7.11 17.64 0.15
CA GLY A 69 -5.86 18.36 0.26
C GLY A 69 -4.71 17.78 -0.58
N GLY A 70 -4.89 16.61 -1.22
CA GLY A 70 -3.84 15.97 -2.00
C GLY A 70 -2.68 15.43 -1.16
N ARG A 71 -2.91 15.27 0.16
CA ARG A 71 -1.92 14.84 1.16
C ARG A 71 -2.17 13.41 1.59
N PHE A 72 -1.17 12.80 2.19
CA PHE A 72 -1.37 11.55 2.92
C PHE A 72 -2.25 11.81 4.14
N VAL A 73 -2.99 10.80 4.57
CA VAL A 73 -3.82 10.86 5.78
C VAL A 73 -3.42 9.69 6.68
N LEU A 74 -2.86 10.00 7.85
CA LEU A 74 -2.59 9.03 8.90
C LEU A 74 -3.82 8.96 9.81
N ILE A 75 -4.54 7.85 9.77
CA ILE A 75 -5.72 7.61 10.62
C ILE A 75 -5.29 6.75 11.81
N THR A 76 -5.48 7.29 13.00
CA THR A 76 -5.14 6.64 14.28
C THR A 76 -6.41 6.23 15.04
N PRO A 77 -6.31 5.26 15.97
CA PRO A 77 -7.41 4.95 16.89
C PRO A 77 -7.88 6.17 17.66
N ARG A 78 -9.18 6.25 17.97
CA ARG A 78 -9.77 7.33 18.76
C ARG A 78 -9.00 7.59 20.07
N ASP A 79 -8.65 6.51 20.77
CA ASP A 79 -8.06 6.56 22.10
C ASP A 79 -6.52 6.45 22.10
N SER A 80 -5.86 6.56 20.94
CA SER A 80 -4.40 6.55 20.90
C SER A 80 -3.82 7.90 21.30
N GLU A 81 -2.59 7.89 21.84
CA GLU A 81 -1.83 9.11 22.04
C GLU A 81 -1.75 9.93 20.74
N PRO A 82 -1.85 11.28 20.82
CA PRO A 82 -1.69 12.12 19.64
C PRO A 82 -0.34 11.86 18.98
N TYR A 83 -0.37 11.51 17.70
CA TYR A 83 0.85 11.51 16.91
C TYR A 83 1.18 12.96 16.51
N GLU A 84 2.26 13.49 17.08
CA GLU A 84 2.72 14.85 16.84
C GLU A 84 3.54 14.92 15.53
N ASN A 85 2.90 15.36 14.46
CA ASN A 85 3.56 15.60 13.18
C ASN A 85 4.29 16.95 13.18
N GLU A 86 5.38 17.06 13.94
CA GLU A 86 6.18 18.29 14.08
C GLU A 86 7.39 18.38 13.14
N GLY A 87 7.62 17.32 12.35
CA GLY A 87 8.73 17.27 11.41
C GLY A 87 8.50 18.05 10.10
N PRO A 88 9.50 18.04 9.19
CA PRO A 88 9.42 18.68 7.86
C PRO A 88 8.29 18.10 6.98
N ARG A 89 7.68 16.99 7.40
CA ARG A 89 6.61 16.27 6.70
C ARG A 89 5.20 16.75 7.07
N LYS A 90 5.08 17.76 7.94
CA LYS A 90 3.80 18.34 8.37
C LYS A 90 2.92 18.80 7.21
N GLU A 91 3.53 19.30 6.15
CA GLU A 91 2.80 19.79 4.98
C GLU A 91 2.23 18.66 4.11
N TRP A 92 2.72 17.43 4.28
CA TRP A 92 2.43 16.30 3.41
C TRP A 92 1.54 15.23 4.04
N VAL A 93 1.30 15.31 5.35
CA VAL A 93 0.47 14.36 6.11
C VAL A 93 -0.54 15.10 6.99
N THR A 94 -1.82 14.75 6.81
CA THR A 94 -2.88 15.09 7.76
C THR A 94 -3.02 13.94 8.76
N VAL A 95 -3.07 14.24 10.06
CA VAL A 95 -3.33 13.25 11.10
C VAL A 95 -4.81 13.32 11.47
N GLU A 96 -5.47 12.17 11.44
CA GLU A 96 -6.90 12.02 11.70
C GLU A 96 -7.15 10.87 12.68
N ARG A 97 -8.34 10.85 13.26
CA ARG A 97 -8.79 9.76 14.14
C ARG A 97 -10.03 9.09 13.59
N TRP A 98 -10.13 7.77 13.82
CA TRP A 98 -11.36 7.04 13.54
C TRP A 98 -12.53 7.60 14.36
N ALA A 99 -13.69 7.79 13.73
CA ALA A 99 -14.95 8.01 14.47
C ALA A 99 -15.51 6.73 15.11
N SER A 100 -14.95 5.56 14.77
CA SER A 100 -15.36 4.25 15.30
C SER A 100 -14.29 3.68 16.24
N ASP A 101 -14.60 2.59 16.94
CA ASP A 101 -13.68 1.91 17.87
C ASP A 101 -12.58 1.08 17.17
N ARG A 102 -12.28 1.39 15.91
CA ARG A 102 -11.20 0.73 15.15
C ARG A 102 -9.86 0.99 15.82
N ARG A 103 -9.10 -0.09 16.02
CA ARG A 103 -7.77 -0.08 16.65
C ARG A 103 -6.60 -0.09 15.66
N THR A 104 -6.89 -0.22 14.37
CA THR A 104 -5.88 -0.23 13.32
C THR A 104 -5.42 1.18 12.98
N THR A 105 -4.12 1.43 12.99
CA THR A 105 -3.53 2.65 12.41
C THR A 105 -3.34 2.45 10.91
N VAL A 106 -3.75 3.42 10.11
CA VAL A 106 -3.74 3.33 8.65
C VAL A 106 -3.16 4.60 8.04
N LEU A 107 -2.15 4.46 7.19
CA LEU A 107 -1.66 5.52 6.32
C LEU A 107 -2.34 5.40 4.96
N VAL A 108 -3.11 6.41 4.59
CA VAL A 108 -3.84 6.50 3.33
C VAL A 108 -3.15 7.49 2.40
N ARG A 109 -3.00 7.11 1.14
CA ARG A 109 -2.43 7.94 0.07
C ARG A 109 -3.44 8.97 -0.42
N PRO A 110 -3.00 10.04 -1.13
CA PRO A 110 -3.90 11.00 -1.77
C PRO A 110 -4.92 10.37 -2.75
N ASP A 111 -4.58 9.25 -3.38
CA ASP A 111 -5.49 8.48 -4.26
C ASP A 111 -6.47 7.57 -3.51
N GLY A 112 -6.38 7.56 -2.17
CA GLY A 112 -7.28 6.85 -1.26
C GLY A 112 -6.99 5.35 -1.10
N TYR A 113 -5.81 4.89 -1.50
CA TYR A 113 -5.34 3.54 -1.19
C TYR A 113 -4.52 3.52 0.11
N VAL A 114 -4.57 2.38 0.81
CA VAL A 114 -3.73 2.17 2.00
C VAL A 114 -2.27 1.99 1.56
N ALA A 115 -1.41 2.92 1.97
CA ALA A 115 0.04 2.81 1.87
C ALA A 115 0.61 1.85 2.92
N TRP A 116 0.12 1.96 4.16
CA TRP A 116 0.57 1.15 5.28
C TRP A 116 -0.54 1.00 6.32
N ALA A 117 -0.54 -0.11 7.05
CA ALA A 117 -1.43 -0.30 8.19
C ALA A 117 -0.77 -1.23 9.22
N ALA A 118 -1.14 -1.05 10.48
CA ALA A 118 -0.69 -1.91 11.59
C ALA A 118 -1.71 -1.87 12.73
N GLU A 119 -1.75 -2.95 13.52
CA GLU A 119 -2.48 -2.98 14.78
C GLU A 119 -1.53 -2.50 15.88
N ALA A 120 -1.94 -1.51 16.67
CA ALA A 120 -1.16 -0.94 17.78
C ALA A 120 0.34 -0.70 17.47
N PRO A 121 0.70 0.00 16.38
CA PRO A 121 2.09 0.34 16.12
C PRO A 121 2.62 1.31 17.17
N ASP A 122 3.91 1.20 17.47
CA ASP A 122 4.63 2.23 18.21
C ASP A 122 4.96 3.44 17.31
N ALA A 123 5.42 4.53 17.92
CA ALA A 123 5.79 5.75 17.19
C ALA A 123 6.89 5.48 16.14
N ALA A 124 7.86 4.61 16.44
CA ALA A 124 8.95 4.28 15.53
C ALA A 124 8.46 3.59 14.25
N ALA A 125 7.48 2.68 14.35
CA ALA A 125 6.86 2.02 13.22
C ALA A 125 6.05 3.00 12.36
N VAL A 126 5.35 3.96 13.00
CA VAL A 126 4.65 5.04 12.28
C VAL A 126 5.65 5.92 11.53
N GLU A 127 6.74 6.35 12.17
CA GLU A 127 7.79 7.14 11.53
C GLU A 127 8.44 6.40 10.35
N ALA A 128 8.75 5.12 10.51
CA ALA A 128 9.32 4.31 9.44
C ALA A 128 8.35 4.19 8.24
N ALA A 129 7.05 4.04 8.51
CA ALA A 129 6.03 4.01 7.47
C ALA A 129 5.92 5.36 6.74
N LEU A 130 5.98 6.47 7.46
CA LEU A 130 5.96 7.81 6.87
C LEU A 130 7.21 8.06 6.01
N ALA A 131 8.41 7.77 6.54
CA ALA A 131 9.66 7.92 5.79
C ALA A 131 9.68 7.09 4.50
N ALA A 132 9.16 5.86 4.53
CA ALA A 132 9.11 4.97 3.37
C ALA A 132 8.17 5.47 2.25
N HIS A 133 7.14 6.25 2.58
CA HIS A 133 6.11 6.67 1.61
C HIS A 133 6.19 8.13 1.18
N LEU A 134 6.72 9.00 2.05
CA LEU A 134 6.84 10.43 1.78
C LEU A 134 8.21 10.84 1.27
N GLY A 135 9.22 9.97 1.39
CA GLY A 135 10.60 10.33 1.12
C GLY A 135 11.28 10.99 2.32
N GLY A 136 12.61 10.95 2.28
CA GLY A 136 13.51 11.50 3.31
C GLY A 136 13.45 13.00 3.38
#